data_AF-A0AAV9KZG0-F1
#
_entry.id   AF-A0AAV9KZG0-F1
#
_cell.length_a   1.000
_cell.length_b   1.000
_cell.length_c   1.000
_cell.angle_alpha   90.00
_cell.angle_beta   90.00
_cell.angle_gamma   90.00
#
_symmetry.space_group_name_H-M   'P 1'
#
loop_
_entity.id
_entity.type
_entity.pdbx_description
1 polymer ?
#
loop_
_entity_poly.entity_id
_entity_poly.type
_entity_poly.pdbx_seq_one_letter_code
_entity_poly.pdbx_strand_id
1 'polypeptide(L)'
;MEKFLAKFNHSQASSSTNGNPSSLIDDLNLDSLEADPGKRVPIAHYNNPRIKDEVRKHYIQKGPCQPKMDSYPPTKIGKRVRQFCKIWFEGPYSKWLEYSVEKDSVYCLCCYLFKDDFFHGSTSEFYTKTGFRSWNRALERFRKHVGDVNSIHNKCLNKMLDLSNHHQSIQVVIDKHSQKVKNEYRMRLEASIDVSRLLLQYGLPF
;
A
#
# COMPACT_ATOMS: atom_id res chain seq x y z
N MET A 1 -10.43 -60.55 -11.35
CA MET A 1 -11.25 -61.23 -10.34
C MET A 1 -10.67 -60.88 -8.97
N GLU A 2 -11.35 -60.49 -7.91
CA GLU A 2 -12.74 -60.21 -7.54
C GLU A 2 -12.59 -59.66 -6.10
N LYS A 3 -13.00 -58.41 -5.83
CA LYS A 3 -14.26 -57.99 -5.18
C LYS A 3 -14.37 -58.26 -3.66
N PHE A 4 -15.09 -57.32 -3.04
CA PHE A 4 -15.75 -57.28 -1.72
C PHE A 4 -14.91 -56.71 -0.56
N LEU A 5 -15.09 -55.43 -0.16
CA LEU A 5 -16.22 -54.82 0.57
C LEU A 5 -16.61 -55.53 1.87
N ALA A 6 -16.31 -54.88 3.00
CA ALA A 6 -17.18 -54.87 4.17
C ALA A 6 -17.18 -53.45 4.78
N LYS A 7 -18.39 -52.88 4.81
CA LYS A 7 -18.76 -51.63 5.47
C LYS A 7 -18.72 -51.81 6.98
N PHE A 8 -18.33 -50.78 7.72
CA PHE A 8 -18.93 -50.49 9.02
C PHE A 8 -19.10 -48.98 9.19
N ASN A 9 -20.36 -48.58 9.42
CA ASN A 9 -20.80 -47.23 9.75
C ASN A 9 -20.92 -47.09 11.27
N HIS A 10 -20.55 -45.89 11.75
CA HIS A 10 -20.97 -45.11 12.94
C HIS A 10 -19.70 -44.57 13.62
N SER A 11 -19.50 -43.27 13.78
CA SER A 11 -20.45 -42.29 14.32
C SER A 11 -19.95 -40.88 14.00
N GLN A 12 -20.87 -39.95 13.78
CA GLN A 12 -20.59 -38.52 13.73
C GLN A 12 -20.08 -38.04 15.10
N ALA A 13 -18.92 -37.39 15.10
CA ALA A 13 -18.59 -36.38 16.09
C ALA A 13 -18.26 -35.10 15.32
N SER A 14 -19.27 -34.24 15.21
CA SER A 14 -19.13 -32.85 14.79
C SER A 14 -18.20 -32.12 15.77
N SER A 15 -17.00 -31.75 15.31
CA SER A 15 -16.21 -30.69 15.94
C SER A 15 -16.12 -29.52 14.98
N SER A 16 -17.13 -28.67 15.07
CA SER A 16 -17.14 -27.34 14.48
C SER A 16 -16.12 -26.47 15.20
N THR A 17 -14.85 -26.52 14.80
CA THR A 17 -13.93 -25.43 15.11
C THR A 17 -14.14 -24.36 14.05
N ASN A 18 -15.02 -23.42 14.37
CA ASN A 18 -15.14 -22.11 13.72
C ASN A 18 -13.78 -21.40 13.81
N GLY A 19 -12.93 -21.64 12.81
CA GLY A 19 -11.74 -20.84 12.56
C GLY A 19 -12.17 -19.51 11.94
N ASN A 20 -11.94 -18.42 12.67
CA ASN A 20 -12.06 -17.06 12.17
C ASN A 20 -11.38 -16.94 10.77
N PRO A 21 -11.99 -16.29 9.76
CA PRO A 21 -11.36 -16.08 8.45
C PRO A 21 -10.07 -15.24 8.48
N SER A 22 -9.70 -14.72 9.66
CA SER A 22 -8.48 -13.94 9.88
C SER A 22 -7.20 -14.76 10.00
N SER A 23 -7.24 -16.09 10.10
CA SER A 23 -6.03 -16.92 10.30
C SER A 23 -5.41 -17.47 9.00
N LEU A 24 -5.71 -16.86 7.84
CA LEU A 24 -5.02 -17.13 6.56
C LEU A 24 -4.30 -15.87 6.03
N ILE A 25 -3.99 -14.93 6.94
CA ILE A 25 -3.09 -13.79 6.70
C ILE A 25 -1.65 -14.26 7.02
N ASP A 26 -1.24 -15.41 6.48
CA ASP A 26 0.10 -15.93 6.75
C ASP A 26 1.13 -15.11 5.95
N ASP A 27 1.94 -14.36 6.71
CA ASP A 27 3.33 -13.98 6.45
C ASP A 27 3.67 -12.95 5.36
N LEU A 28 2.84 -11.93 5.14
CA LEU A 28 3.36 -10.69 4.55
C LEU A 28 3.74 -9.68 5.62
N ASN A 29 5.01 -9.70 5.99
CA ASN A 29 5.61 -8.59 6.72
C ASN A 29 5.67 -7.36 5.81
N LEU A 30 4.68 -6.46 5.94
CA LEU A 30 4.59 -5.23 5.14
C LEU A 30 5.83 -4.34 5.30
N ASP A 31 6.50 -4.38 6.45
CA ASP A 31 7.73 -3.60 6.69
C ASP A 31 8.94 -4.13 5.92
N SER A 32 8.87 -5.38 5.44
CA SER A 32 9.89 -5.99 4.58
C SER A 32 9.68 -5.71 3.09
N LEU A 33 8.62 -4.98 2.71
CA LEU A 33 8.35 -4.66 1.32
C LEU A 33 9.41 -3.71 0.76
N GLU A 34 9.91 -4.09 -0.40
CA GLU A 34 10.99 -3.37 -1.06
C GLU A 34 10.55 -1.97 -1.52
N ALA A 35 11.32 -0.95 -1.12
CA ALA A 35 10.99 0.44 -1.44
C ALA A 35 11.35 0.78 -2.89
N ASP A 36 12.44 0.22 -3.40
CA ASP A 36 12.94 0.53 -4.73
C ASP A 36 11.99 -0.03 -5.81
N PRO A 37 11.42 0.81 -6.69
CA PRO A 37 10.42 0.38 -7.66
C PRO A 37 10.94 -0.64 -8.68
N GLY A 38 12.26 -0.66 -8.93
CA GLY A 38 12.89 -1.62 -9.84
C GLY A 38 13.06 -3.02 -9.26
N LYS A 39 12.77 -3.20 -7.96
CA LYS A 39 12.88 -4.46 -7.24
C LYS A 39 11.53 -4.99 -6.72
N ARG A 40 10.47 -4.19 -6.80
CA ARG A 40 9.15 -4.57 -6.30
C ARG A 40 8.59 -5.77 -7.07
N VAL A 41 7.97 -6.69 -6.33
CA VAL A 41 7.15 -7.75 -6.92
C VAL A 41 5.93 -7.12 -7.59
N PRO A 42 5.59 -7.46 -8.85
CA PRO A 42 4.42 -6.90 -9.50
C PRO A 42 3.13 -7.29 -8.79
N ILE A 43 2.16 -6.36 -8.69
CA ILE A 43 0.92 -6.54 -7.93
C ILE A 43 0.12 -7.78 -8.37
N ALA A 44 0.17 -8.14 -9.65
CA ALA A 44 -0.46 -9.35 -10.18
C ALA A 44 0.01 -10.66 -9.53
N HIS A 45 1.26 -10.73 -9.02
CA HIS A 45 1.85 -11.96 -8.47
C HIS A 45 1.38 -12.29 -7.06
N TYR A 46 0.74 -11.35 -6.36
CA TYR A 46 0.07 -11.67 -5.11
C TYR A 46 -1.22 -12.42 -5.43
N ASN A 47 -1.39 -13.64 -4.93
CA ASN A 47 -2.55 -14.47 -5.30
C ASN A 47 -3.87 -14.02 -4.62
N ASN A 48 -3.77 -13.43 -3.42
CA ASN A 48 -4.94 -13.04 -2.63
C ASN A 48 -5.32 -11.56 -2.89
N PRO A 49 -6.58 -11.26 -3.27
CA PRO A 49 -7.04 -9.88 -3.44
C PRO A 49 -6.85 -8.99 -2.20
N ARG A 50 -7.08 -9.53 -1.00
CA ARG A 50 -6.89 -8.80 0.26
C ARG A 50 -5.43 -8.37 0.45
N ILE A 51 -4.50 -9.25 0.11
CA ILE A 51 -3.06 -8.96 0.15
C ILE A 51 -2.71 -7.85 -0.83
N LYS A 52 -3.23 -7.89 -2.06
CA LYS A 52 -2.98 -6.82 -3.06
C LYS A 52 -3.40 -5.47 -2.52
N ASP A 53 -4.54 -5.41 -1.84
CA ASP A 53 -5.06 -4.16 -1.29
C ASP A 53 -4.22 -3.65 -0.12
N GLU A 54 -3.72 -4.52 0.75
CA GLU A 54 -2.78 -4.12 1.82
C GLU A 54 -1.45 -3.61 1.25
N VAL A 55 -0.89 -4.28 0.25
CA VAL A 55 0.32 -3.83 -0.46
C VAL A 55 0.10 -2.46 -1.12
N ARG A 56 -1.07 -2.24 -1.75
CA ARG A 56 -1.44 -0.95 -2.33
C ARG A 56 -1.51 0.14 -1.28
N LYS A 57 -2.20 -0.10 -0.16
CA LYS A 57 -2.31 0.87 0.95
C LYS A 57 -0.92 1.22 1.49
N HIS A 58 -0.05 0.23 1.70
CA HIS A 58 1.31 0.43 2.18
C HIS A 58 2.10 1.39 1.28
N TYR A 59 2.16 1.13 -0.04
CA TYR A 59 2.90 2.01 -0.95
C TYR A 59 2.26 3.39 -1.12
N ILE A 60 0.92 3.51 -1.04
CA ILE A 60 0.23 4.80 -1.06
C ILE A 60 0.60 5.62 0.18
N GLN A 61 0.63 4.99 1.36
CA GLN A 61 0.98 5.65 2.61
C GLN A 61 2.45 6.10 2.61
N LYS A 62 3.36 5.28 2.07
CA LYS A 62 4.78 5.61 1.94
C LYS A 62 5.05 6.70 0.89
N GLY A 63 4.20 6.78 -0.13
CA GLY A 63 4.35 7.70 -1.25
C GLY A 63 5.39 7.22 -2.28
N PRO A 64 5.60 7.99 -3.36
CA PRO A 64 6.52 7.62 -4.43
C PRO A 64 7.97 7.58 -3.95
N CYS A 65 8.72 6.57 -4.38
CA CYS A 65 10.14 6.43 -4.08
C CYS A 65 10.97 7.50 -4.82
N GLN A 66 11.36 8.56 -4.09
CA GLN A 66 12.07 9.72 -4.63
C GLN A 66 13.38 9.97 -3.86
N PRO A 67 14.38 9.08 -3.99
CA PRO A 67 15.65 9.23 -3.28
C PRO A 67 16.37 10.49 -3.76
N LYS A 68 16.59 11.44 -2.85
CA LYS A 68 17.30 12.69 -3.14
C LYS A 68 18.80 12.48 -3.02
N MET A 69 19.44 12.18 -4.14
CA MET A 69 20.89 12.00 -4.23
C MET A 69 21.58 13.30 -4.65
N ASP A 70 22.84 13.49 -4.23
CA ASP A 70 23.69 14.59 -4.69
C ASP A 70 24.00 14.49 -6.18
N SER A 71 24.24 13.26 -6.66
CA SER A 71 24.44 12.94 -8.07
C SER A 71 23.77 11.63 -8.45
N TYR A 72 23.23 11.57 -9.66
CA TYR A 72 22.65 10.36 -10.25
C TYR A 72 23.62 9.76 -11.27
N PRO A 73 23.56 8.44 -11.52
CA PRO A 73 24.47 7.77 -12.46
C PRO A 73 24.45 8.41 -13.86
N PRO A 74 25.62 8.80 -14.39
CA PRO A 74 25.72 9.31 -15.74
C PRO A 74 25.55 8.18 -16.76
N THR A 75 24.77 8.43 -17.81
CA THR A 75 24.53 7.51 -18.92
C THR A 75 24.92 8.19 -20.23
N LYS A 76 25.70 7.52 -21.07
CA LYS A 76 26.03 8.00 -22.41
C LYS A 76 24.84 7.80 -23.35
N ILE A 77 24.23 8.89 -23.81
CA ILE A 77 23.11 8.85 -24.75
C ILE A 77 23.52 9.59 -26.02
N GLY A 78 23.78 8.83 -27.08
CA GLY A 78 24.39 9.35 -28.31
C GLY A 78 25.78 9.93 -28.02
N LYS A 79 25.98 11.21 -28.37
CA LYS A 79 27.26 11.92 -28.16
C LYS A 79 27.38 12.63 -26.81
N ARG A 80 26.33 12.66 -25.99
CA ARG A 80 26.29 13.43 -24.74
C ARG A 80 26.11 12.52 -23.53
N VAL A 81 26.74 12.88 -22.43
CA VAL A 81 26.45 12.28 -21.12
C VAL A 81 25.20 12.96 -20.56
N ARG A 82 24.27 12.15 -20.06
CA ARG A 82 22.99 12.57 -19.50
C ARG A 82 22.74 11.80 -18.20
N GLN A 83 21.97 12.37 -17.30
CA GLN A 83 21.59 11.72 -16.05
C GLN A 83 20.17 12.13 -15.66
N PHE A 84 19.59 11.41 -14.71
CA PHE A 84 18.34 11.81 -14.08
C PHE A 84 18.49 13.18 -13.39
N CYS A 85 17.44 14.00 -13.45
CA CYS A 85 17.43 15.32 -12.81
C CYS A 85 16.45 15.35 -11.64
N LYS A 86 16.94 15.59 -10.41
CA LYS A 86 16.13 15.63 -9.19
C LYS A 86 14.96 16.63 -9.23
N ILE A 87 15.08 17.70 -10.02
CA ILE A 87 14.00 18.68 -10.19
C ILE A 87 12.75 18.06 -10.81
N TRP A 88 12.86 16.89 -11.47
CA TRP A 88 11.69 16.19 -12.00
C TRP A 88 10.81 15.59 -10.92
N PHE A 89 11.30 15.42 -9.68
CA PHE A 89 10.45 15.07 -8.54
C PHE A 89 9.55 16.24 -8.10
N GLU A 90 9.80 17.45 -8.58
CA GLU A 90 9.05 18.63 -8.20
C GLU A 90 7.92 18.93 -9.20
N GLY A 91 6.93 19.71 -8.75
CA GLY A 91 5.83 20.16 -9.60
C GLY A 91 4.90 19.03 -10.05
N PRO A 92 4.56 18.94 -11.36
CA PRO A 92 3.45 18.12 -11.85
C PRO A 92 3.71 16.60 -11.76
N TYR A 93 4.95 16.16 -11.57
CA TYR A 93 5.30 14.74 -11.52
C TYR A 93 5.51 14.22 -10.09
N SER A 94 5.52 15.12 -9.10
CA SER A 94 5.76 14.80 -7.68
C SER A 94 4.87 13.69 -7.12
N LYS A 95 3.63 13.61 -7.59
CA LYS A 95 2.63 12.66 -7.07
C LYS A 95 2.84 11.21 -7.49
N TRP A 96 3.64 10.94 -8.52
CA TRP A 96 3.71 9.60 -9.13
C TRP A 96 5.10 9.17 -9.58
N LEU A 97 6.00 10.11 -9.86
CA LEU A 97 7.31 9.82 -10.43
C LEU A 97 8.18 9.13 -9.38
N GLU A 98 8.64 7.93 -9.69
CA GLU A 98 9.56 7.17 -8.85
C GLU A 98 10.88 6.94 -9.58
N TYR A 99 11.95 6.74 -8.82
CA TYR A 99 13.27 6.42 -9.35
C TYR A 99 13.86 5.20 -8.62
N SER A 100 14.36 4.24 -9.40
CA SER A 100 15.14 3.11 -8.90
C SER A 100 16.61 3.47 -8.97
N VAL A 101 17.30 3.42 -7.83
CA VAL A 101 18.75 3.63 -7.76
C VAL A 101 19.47 2.44 -8.37
N GLU A 102 18.98 1.23 -8.13
CA GLU A 102 19.60 0.01 -8.65
C GLU A 102 19.49 -0.09 -10.17
N LYS A 103 18.34 0.27 -10.74
CA LYS A 103 18.09 0.17 -12.19
C LYS A 103 18.48 1.44 -12.96
N ASP A 104 18.85 2.51 -12.26
CA ASP A 104 19.03 3.86 -12.84
C ASP A 104 17.89 4.21 -13.80
N SER A 105 16.65 4.07 -13.33
CA SER A 105 15.46 4.14 -14.19
C SER A 105 14.25 4.69 -13.46
N VAL A 106 13.36 5.35 -14.20
CA VAL A 106 12.12 5.96 -13.70
C VAL A 106 10.94 5.01 -13.80
N TYR A 107 10.10 5.03 -12.78
CA TYR A 107 8.86 4.26 -12.66
C TYR A 107 7.69 5.17 -12.32
N CYS A 108 6.48 4.61 -12.34
CA CYS A 108 5.25 5.32 -12.02
C CYS A 108 4.46 4.56 -10.96
N LEU A 109 4.33 5.16 -9.78
CA LEU A 109 3.69 4.54 -8.62
C LEU A 109 2.24 4.11 -8.93
N CYS A 110 1.41 5.04 -9.39
CA CYS A 110 -0.01 4.73 -9.62
C CYS A 110 -0.20 3.64 -10.68
N CYS A 111 0.59 3.67 -11.76
CA CYS A 111 0.58 2.62 -12.79
C CYS A 111 1.06 1.28 -12.24
N TYR A 112 2.09 1.25 -11.39
CA TYR A 112 2.54 0.02 -10.73
C TYR A 112 1.41 -0.60 -9.88
N LEU A 113 0.62 0.22 -9.19
CA LEU A 113 -0.43 -0.23 -8.29
C LEU A 113 -1.72 -0.73 -8.99
N PHE A 114 -2.10 -0.10 -10.11
CA PHE A 114 -3.45 -0.26 -10.68
C PHE A 114 -3.50 -0.56 -12.18
N LYS A 115 -2.37 -0.66 -12.89
CA LYS A 115 -2.37 -0.89 -14.35
C LYS A 115 -3.23 -2.07 -14.77
N ASP A 116 -3.10 -3.19 -14.07
CA ASP A 116 -3.76 -4.45 -14.42
C ASP A 116 -5.29 -4.38 -14.30
N ASP A 117 -5.82 -3.38 -13.60
CA ASP A 117 -7.26 -3.15 -13.49
C ASP A 117 -7.87 -2.52 -14.76
N PHE A 118 -7.03 -1.96 -15.64
CA PHE A 118 -7.47 -1.20 -16.82
C PHE A 118 -6.90 -1.73 -18.13
N PHE A 119 -5.82 -2.51 -18.09
CA PHE A 119 -5.12 -2.93 -19.29
C PHE A 119 -4.42 -4.27 -19.11
N HIS A 120 -4.88 -5.29 -19.85
CA HIS A 120 -4.26 -6.63 -19.88
C HIS A 120 -3.21 -6.81 -21.00
N GLY A 121 -2.81 -5.74 -21.69
CA GLY A 121 -1.85 -5.78 -22.80
C GLY A 121 -0.41 -5.33 -22.46
N SER A 122 0.54 -5.62 -23.35
CA SER A 122 1.99 -5.41 -23.14
C SER A 122 2.53 -4.01 -23.46
N THR A 123 1.74 -3.14 -24.10
CA THR A 123 2.27 -2.00 -24.89
C THR A 123 2.85 -0.83 -24.08
N SER A 124 2.84 -0.86 -22.74
CA SER A 124 3.50 0.17 -21.92
C SER A 124 3.94 -0.38 -20.57
N GLU A 125 4.91 -1.29 -20.58
CA GLU A 125 5.56 -1.81 -19.37
C GLU A 125 6.76 -0.97 -18.91
N PHE A 126 7.12 0.08 -19.67
CA PHE A 126 8.29 0.92 -19.38
C PHE A 126 8.26 1.55 -17.99
N TYR A 127 7.11 2.03 -17.52
CA TYR A 127 7.04 2.68 -16.20
C TYR A 127 6.68 1.74 -15.05
N THR A 128 6.50 0.44 -15.32
CA THR A 128 6.01 -0.53 -14.33
C THR A 128 6.92 -1.73 -14.14
N LYS A 129 7.57 -2.24 -15.20
CA LYS A 129 8.48 -3.40 -15.13
C LYS A 129 9.92 -3.04 -15.47
N THR A 130 10.15 -2.47 -16.65
CA THR A 130 11.53 -2.27 -17.17
C THR A 130 12.19 -0.99 -16.69
N GLY A 131 11.40 0.03 -16.36
CA GLY A 131 11.90 1.37 -16.06
C GLY A 131 12.17 2.20 -17.32
N PHE A 132 12.15 3.52 -17.17
CA PHE A 132 12.48 4.48 -18.22
C PHE A 132 13.83 5.16 -17.94
N ARG A 133 14.78 5.07 -18.88
CA ARG A 133 16.15 5.61 -18.75
C ARG A 133 16.59 6.57 -19.87
N SER A 134 15.70 6.93 -20.79
CA SER A 134 16.05 7.80 -21.94
C SER A 134 16.02 9.29 -21.57
N TRP A 135 17.01 9.74 -20.80
CA TRP A 135 17.09 11.08 -20.20
C TRP A 135 17.01 12.24 -21.20
N ASN A 136 17.45 12.03 -22.44
CA ASN A 136 17.38 13.03 -23.52
C ASN A 136 15.95 13.37 -23.95
N ARG A 137 14.95 12.54 -23.63
CA ARG A 137 13.53 12.76 -23.95
C ARG A 137 12.63 12.63 -22.72
N ALA A 138 13.19 12.77 -21.51
CA ALA A 138 12.47 12.52 -20.27
C ALA A 138 11.16 13.30 -20.17
N LEU A 139 11.21 14.63 -20.27
CA LEU A 139 10.01 15.48 -20.14
C LEU A 139 8.96 15.23 -21.23
N GLU A 140 9.39 14.95 -22.47
CA GLU A 140 8.48 14.58 -23.56
C GLU A 140 7.76 13.27 -23.24
N ARG A 141 8.51 12.28 -22.75
CA ARG A 141 8.01 10.95 -22.41
C ARG A 141 7.15 10.95 -21.16
N PHE A 142 7.43 11.81 -20.18
CA PHE A 142 6.59 12.01 -19.00
C PHE A 142 5.25 12.64 -19.40
N ARG A 143 5.27 13.71 -20.21
CA ARG A 143 4.03 14.31 -20.73
C ARG A 143 3.19 13.32 -21.54
N LYS A 144 3.82 12.55 -22.43
CA LYS A 144 3.13 11.50 -23.20
C LYS A 144 2.60 10.37 -22.31
N HIS A 145 3.30 10.04 -21.23
CA HIS A 145 2.86 9.02 -20.27
C HIS A 145 1.60 9.48 -19.51
N VAL A 146 1.63 10.71 -19.00
CA VAL A 146 0.46 11.33 -18.35
C VAL A 146 -0.70 11.40 -19.33
N GLY A 147 -0.45 11.84 -20.56
CA GLY A 147 -1.45 11.85 -21.64
C GLY A 147 -2.69 12.67 -21.29
N ASP A 148 -3.79 12.36 -21.99
CA ASP A 148 -5.09 13.02 -21.77
C ASP A 148 -5.82 12.52 -20.53
N VAL A 149 -6.93 13.16 -20.18
CA VAL A 149 -7.76 12.87 -18.99
C VAL A 149 -8.15 11.38 -18.87
N ASN A 150 -8.34 10.69 -20.00
CA ASN A 150 -8.74 9.28 -20.06
C ASN A 150 -7.55 8.31 -20.21
N SER A 151 -6.31 8.79 -20.09
CA SER A 151 -5.12 7.95 -20.14
C SER A 151 -5.14 6.90 -19.03
N ILE A 152 -4.39 5.81 -19.23
CA ILE A 152 -4.19 4.78 -18.21
C ILE A 152 -3.58 5.40 -16.94
N HIS A 153 -2.65 6.34 -17.10
CA HIS A 153 -2.04 7.06 -15.99
C HIS A 153 -3.09 7.76 -15.13
N ASN A 154 -3.95 8.59 -15.73
CA ASN A 154 -4.96 9.36 -15.00
C ASN A 154 -6.00 8.45 -14.34
N LYS A 155 -6.39 7.35 -15.00
CA LYS A 155 -7.26 6.32 -14.40
C LYS A 155 -6.63 5.67 -13.17
N CYS A 156 -5.35 5.31 -13.25
CA CYS A 156 -4.61 4.75 -12.12
C CYS A 156 -4.40 5.77 -11.00
N LEU A 157 -4.10 7.03 -11.35
CA LEU A 157 -3.93 8.12 -10.40
C LEU A 157 -5.21 8.37 -9.63
N ASN A 158 -6.37 8.42 -10.30
CA ASN A 158 -7.66 8.59 -9.65
C ASN A 158 -7.97 7.44 -8.68
N LYS A 159 -7.77 6.17 -9.07
CA LYS A 159 -7.91 5.04 -8.14
C LYS A 159 -7.01 5.14 -6.91
N MET A 160 -5.77 5.59 -7.11
CA MET A 160 -4.83 5.80 -6.02
C MET A 160 -5.32 6.87 -5.03
N LEU A 161 -5.85 7.99 -5.55
CA LEU A 161 -6.42 9.06 -4.75
C LEU A 161 -7.69 8.62 -4.01
N ASP A 162 -8.58 7.89 -4.69
CA ASP A 162 -9.81 7.36 -4.10
C ASP A 162 -9.50 6.41 -2.93
N LEU A 163 -8.54 5.50 -3.13
CA LEU A 163 -8.11 4.56 -2.08
C LEU A 163 -7.46 5.30 -0.91
N SER A 164 -6.63 6.32 -1.18
CA SER A 164 -6.03 7.16 -0.15
C SER A 164 -7.08 7.88 0.70
N ASN A 165 -8.08 8.50 0.05
CA ASN A 165 -9.15 9.24 0.72
C ASN A 165 -10.01 8.33 1.61
N HIS A 166 -10.38 7.16 1.09
CA HIS A 166 -11.15 6.16 1.84
C HIS A 166 -10.38 5.67 3.07
N HIS A 167 -9.07 5.41 2.93
CA HIS A 167 -8.22 4.98 4.03
C HIS A 167 -8.10 6.06 5.12
N GLN A 168 -7.88 7.33 4.73
CA GLN A 168 -7.78 8.44 5.67
C GLN A 168 -9.10 8.66 6.43
N SER A 169 -10.25 8.60 5.75
CA SER A 169 -11.56 8.76 6.38
C SER A 169 -11.81 7.72 7.47
N ILE A 170 -11.52 6.44 7.19
CA ILE A 170 -11.70 5.35 8.15
C ILE A 170 -10.78 5.53 9.35
N GLN A 171 -9.50 5.84 9.12
CA GLN A 171 -8.53 6.01 10.21
C GLN A 171 -8.96 7.11 11.18
N VAL A 172 -9.41 8.26 10.65
CA VAL A 172 -9.91 9.38 11.45
C VAL A 172 -11.10 8.98 12.33
N VAL A 173 -12.03 8.18 11.80
CA VAL A 173 -13.19 7.70 12.56
C VAL A 173 -12.77 6.78 13.70
N ILE A 174 -11.84 5.85 13.44
CA ILE A 174 -11.32 4.92 14.46
C ILE A 174 -10.57 5.67 15.57
N ASP A 175 -9.71 6.62 15.20
CA ASP A 175 -8.93 7.41 16.17
C ASP A 175 -9.85 8.27 17.04
N LYS A 176 -10.88 8.88 16.46
CA LYS A 176 -11.90 9.64 17.19
C LYS A 176 -12.67 8.76 18.18
N HIS A 177 -13.05 7.55 17.76
CA HIS A 177 -13.72 6.59 18.64
C HIS A 177 -12.80 6.17 19.80
N SER A 178 -11.55 5.82 19.51
CA SER A 178 -10.54 5.47 20.51
C SER A 178 -10.32 6.59 21.53
N GLN A 179 -10.18 7.83 21.08
CA GLN A 179 -10.03 8.98 21.95
C GLN A 179 -11.26 9.22 22.83
N LYS A 180 -12.46 9.05 22.28
CA LYS A 180 -13.72 9.16 23.04
C LYS A 180 -13.77 8.13 24.18
N VAL A 181 -13.44 6.87 23.89
CA VAL A 181 -13.42 5.79 24.91
C VAL A 181 -12.39 6.10 26.00
N LYS A 182 -11.19 6.55 25.65
CA LYS A 182 -10.16 6.95 26.62
C LYS A 182 -10.64 8.09 27.53
N ASN A 183 -11.30 9.09 26.95
CA ASN A 183 -11.83 10.23 27.70
C ASN A 183 -12.97 9.81 28.65
N GLU A 184 -13.90 8.97 28.20
CA GLU A 184 -14.99 8.46 29.03
C GLU A 184 -14.47 7.62 30.21
N TYR A 185 -13.49 6.76 29.96
CA TYR A 185 -12.83 5.99 31.02
C TYR A 185 -12.17 6.90 32.05
N ARG A 186 -11.42 7.92 31.59
CA ARG A 186 -10.77 8.90 32.46
C ARG A 186 -11.77 9.66 33.33
N MET A 187 -12.88 10.12 32.76
CA MET A 187 -13.94 10.81 33.53
C MET A 187 -14.54 9.91 34.63
N ARG A 188 -14.81 8.63 34.33
CA ARG A 188 -15.35 7.68 35.32
C ARG A 188 -14.34 7.40 36.45
N LEU A 189 -13.06 7.30 36.09
CA LEU A 189 -11.98 7.10 37.05
C LEU A 189 -11.83 8.31 37.98
N GLU A 190 -11.81 9.52 37.43
CA GLU A 190 -11.74 10.78 38.19
C GLU A 190 -12.95 10.90 39.14
N ALA A 191 -14.16 10.66 38.67
CA ALA A 191 -15.36 10.66 39.52
C ALA A 191 -15.29 9.64 40.65
N SER A 192 -14.81 8.42 40.39
CA SER A 192 -14.67 7.37 41.42
C SER A 192 -13.65 7.74 42.49
N ILE A 193 -12.54 8.38 42.07
CA ILE A 193 -11.51 8.90 42.99
C ILE A 193 -12.10 10.00 43.87
N ASP A 194 -12.87 10.92 43.30
CA ASP A 194 -13.47 12.03 44.05
C ASP A 194 -14.53 11.54 45.04
N VAL A 195 -15.36 10.57 44.67
CA VAL A 195 -16.28 9.90 45.60
C VAL A 195 -15.51 9.23 46.74
N SER A 196 -14.44 8.50 46.43
CA SER A 196 -13.61 7.85 47.45
C SER A 196 -12.99 8.87 48.43
N ARG A 197 -12.47 9.99 47.92
CA ARG A 197 -11.94 11.09 48.74
C ARG A 197 -13.01 11.68 49.67
N LEU A 198 -14.22 11.88 49.15
CA LEU A 198 -15.35 12.40 49.93
C LEU A 198 -15.72 11.44 51.07
N LEU A 199 -15.90 10.16 50.78
CA LEU A 199 -16.25 9.14 51.78
C LEU A 199 -15.20 9.08 52.90
N LEU A 200 -13.90 9.11 52.53
CA LEU A 200 -12.80 9.14 53.49
C LEU A 200 -12.80 10.41 54.36
N GLN A 201 -13.09 11.58 53.78
CA GLN A 201 -13.11 12.85 54.49
C GLN A 201 -14.23 12.94 55.54
N TYR A 202 -15.38 12.33 55.25
CA TYR A 202 -16.55 12.35 56.15
C TYR A 202 -16.70 11.07 57.00
N GLY A 203 -15.77 10.11 56.90
CA GLY A 203 -15.82 8.86 57.66
C GLY A 203 -17.01 7.96 57.30
N LEU A 204 -17.51 8.07 56.07
CA LEU A 204 -18.64 7.28 55.59
C LEU A 204 -18.16 5.88 55.15
N PRO A 205 -18.98 4.82 55.35
CA PRO A 205 -18.64 3.49 54.87
C PRO A 205 -18.60 3.44 53.34
N PHE A 206 -17.68 2.63 52.80
CA PHE A 206 -17.43 2.41 51.37
C PHE A 206 -17.64 0.94 50.98
#